data_AF-A0A7C6FK49-F1
#
_entry.id   AF-A0A7C6FK49-F1
#
_cell.length_a   1.000
_cell.length_b   1.000
_cell.length_c   1.000
_cell.angle_alpha   90.00
_cell.angle_beta   90.00
_cell.angle_gamma   90.00
#
_symmetry.space_group_name_H-M   'P 1'
#
loop_
_entity.id
_entity.type
_entity.pdbx_description
1 polymer ?
#
loop_
_entity_poly.entity_id
_entity_poly.type
_entity_poly.pdbx_seq_one_letter_code
_entity_poly.pdbx_strand_id
1 'polypeptide(L)'
;PRDIAENPKKIKVRELEAATLPRVLDQVDLALINTNYALEAGLNPNKDALIIEGADSPYVNILVTREDNKNSDAVQKLVKALHSDEAKAFINDKYKGAVVPTF
;
A
#
# COMPACT_ATOMS: atom_id res chain seq x y z
N PRO A 1 -16.09 -4.56 11.08
CA PRO A 1 -16.70 -5.92 11.12
C PRO A 1 -18.23 -6.00 10.94
N ARG A 2 -18.95 -4.87 10.93
CA ARG A 2 -20.42 -4.84 10.90
C ARG A 2 -21.03 -5.47 9.63
N ASP A 3 -20.30 -5.43 8.52
CA ASP A 3 -20.77 -5.93 7.22
C ASP A 3 -20.34 -7.38 6.92
N ILE A 4 -19.80 -8.11 7.91
CA ILE A 4 -19.45 -9.53 7.75
C ILE A 4 -20.76 -10.34 7.77
N ALA A 5 -21.21 -10.79 6.59
CA ALA A 5 -22.43 -11.59 6.47
C ALA A 5 -22.30 -12.97 7.15
N GLU A 6 -21.15 -13.63 7.00
CA GLU A 6 -20.90 -14.96 7.55
C GLU A 6 -19.50 -15.06 8.18
N ASN A 7 -19.40 -15.78 9.30
CA ASN A 7 -18.13 -16.01 10.00
C ASN A 7 -18.09 -17.43 10.59
N PRO A 8 -18.06 -18.49 9.76
CA PRO A 8 -18.09 -19.87 10.22
C PRO A 8 -16.86 -20.23 11.08
N LYS A 9 -15.73 -19.55 10.85
CA LYS A 9 -14.48 -19.72 11.61
C LYS A 9 -14.45 -18.90 12.91
N LYS A 10 -15.50 -18.14 13.23
CA LYS A 10 -15.59 -17.29 14.43
C LYS A 10 -14.38 -16.36 14.62
N ILE A 11 -13.84 -15.84 13.52
CA ILE A 11 -12.68 -14.94 13.51
C ILE A 11 -13.03 -13.65 14.26
N LYS A 12 -12.14 -13.24 15.17
CA LYS A 12 -12.28 -11.98 15.91
C LYS A 12 -11.54 -10.87 15.17
N VAL A 13 -12.26 -10.03 14.45
CA VAL A 13 -11.70 -8.87 13.76
C VAL A 13 -11.52 -7.73 14.76
N ARG A 14 -10.32 -7.17 14.82
CA ARG A 14 -9.97 -5.99 15.63
C ARG A 14 -9.50 -4.88 14.70
N GLU A 15 -10.08 -3.70 14.84
CA GLU A 15 -9.68 -2.52 14.11
C GLU A 15 -8.63 -1.77 14.93
N LEU A 16 -7.51 -1.45 14.31
CA LEU A 16 -6.36 -0.76 14.91
C LEU A 16 -5.82 0.25 13.90
N GLU A 17 -5.08 1.23 14.40
CA GLU A 17 -4.36 2.19 13.56
C GLU A 17 -3.34 1.48 12.67
N ALA A 18 -3.37 1.74 11.36
CA ALA A 18 -2.61 0.98 10.36
C ALA A 18 -1.10 0.92 10.64
N ALA A 19 -0.52 2.03 11.12
CA ALA A 19 0.90 2.14 11.47
C ALA A 19 1.33 1.20 12.61
N THR A 20 0.38 0.73 13.43
CA THR A 20 0.67 -0.14 14.58
C THR A 20 0.69 -1.62 14.22
N LEU A 21 0.09 -1.99 13.08
CA LEU A 21 -0.14 -3.38 12.71
C LEU A 21 1.13 -4.24 12.65
N PRO A 22 2.28 -3.75 12.12
CA PRO A 22 3.50 -4.57 12.13
C PRO A 22 3.99 -4.93 13.55
N ARG A 23 3.74 -4.07 14.54
CA ARG A 23 4.22 -4.26 15.92
C ARG A 23 3.38 -5.25 16.73
N VAL A 24 2.18 -5.57 16.26
CA VAL A 24 1.26 -6.48 16.95
C VAL A 24 1.14 -7.82 16.24
N LEU A 25 1.97 -8.09 15.22
CA LEU A 25 1.97 -9.33 14.46
C LEU A 25 2.20 -10.57 15.33
N ASP A 26 2.93 -10.45 16.43
CA ASP A 26 3.18 -11.51 17.40
C ASP A 26 1.99 -11.76 18.36
N GLN A 27 0.98 -10.90 18.33
CA GLN A 27 -0.20 -10.93 19.20
C GLN A 27 -1.48 -11.36 18.48
N VAL A 28 -1.41 -11.56 17.16
CA VAL A 28 -2.55 -11.93 16.31
C VAL A 28 -2.16 -13.05 15.36
N ASP A 29 -3.13 -13.86 14.95
CA ASP A 29 -2.89 -14.93 13.98
C ASP A 29 -2.69 -14.39 12.55
N LEU A 30 -3.30 -13.24 12.24
CA LEU A 30 -3.28 -12.58 10.93
C LEU A 30 -3.39 -11.06 11.10
N ALA A 31 -2.66 -10.32 10.27
CA ALA A 31 -2.81 -8.86 10.13
C ALA A 31 -2.84 -8.47 8.65
N LEU A 32 -3.70 -7.52 8.31
CA LEU A 32 -3.77 -6.93 6.98
C LEU A 32 -2.99 -5.61 7.01
N ILE A 33 -1.77 -5.62 6.48
CA ILE A 33 -0.82 -4.50 6.62
C ILE A 33 -0.61 -3.83 5.28
N ASN A 34 -0.71 -2.49 5.23
CA ASN A 34 -0.33 -1.73 4.03
C ASN A 34 1.15 -1.91 3.71
N THR A 35 1.49 -2.01 2.42
CA THR A 35 2.86 -2.27 1.97
C THR A 35 3.89 -1.26 2.51
N ASN A 36 3.55 0.02 2.64
CA ASN A 36 4.47 1.01 3.20
C ASN A 36 4.90 0.67 4.63
N TYR A 37 3.97 0.26 5.50
CA TYR A 37 4.28 -0.12 6.89
C TYR A 37 4.96 -1.48 6.97
N ALA A 38 4.61 -2.43 6.09
CA ALA A 38 5.28 -3.71 6.02
C ALA A 38 6.77 -3.53 5.67
N LEU A 39 7.07 -2.74 4.64
CA LEU A 39 8.45 -2.44 4.22
C LEU A 39 9.24 -1.70 5.30
N GLU A 40 8.62 -0.73 5.99
CA GLU A 40 9.25 0.01 7.10
C GLU A 40 9.58 -0.91 8.28
N ALA A 41 8.75 -1.92 8.52
CA ALA A 41 8.98 -2.95 9.53
C ALA A 41 9.93 -4.07 9.08
N GLY A 42 10.51 -3.98 7.88
CA GLY A 42 11.45 -4.97 7.34
C GLY A 42 10.80 -6.24 6.78
N LEU A 43 9.47 -6.25 6.64
CA LEU A 43 8.74 -7.34 5.99
C LEU A 43 8.84 -7.21 4.46
N ASN A 44 8.90 -8.35 3.79
CA ASN A 44 8.87 -8.46 2.34
C ASN A 44 7.52 -9.03 1.89
N PRO A 45 6.61 -8.20 1.33
CA PRO A 45 5.29 -8.67 0.90
C PRO A 45 5.31 -9.84 -0.09
N ASN A 46 6.34 -9.96 -0.92
CA ASN A 46 6.45 -11.06 -1.89
C ASN A 46 6.90 -12.39 -1.28
N LYS A 47 7.33 -12.40 -0.01
CA LYS A 47 7.81 -13.60 0.69
C LYS A 47 7.00 -13.90 1.95
N ASP A 48 6.67 -12.86 2.70
CA ASP A 48 6.11 -12.98 4.05
C ASP A 48 4.58 -12.89 4.04
N ALA A 49 3.97 -12.30 2.99
CA ALA A 49 2.52 -12.24 2.90
C ALA A 49 1.94 -13.60 2.52
N LEU A 50 0.92 -14.03 3.27
CA LEU A 50 0.15 -15.22 2.93
C LEU A 50 -0.73 -15.00 1.69
N ILE A 51 -1.22 -13.77 1.52
CA ILE A 51 -2.06 -13.32 0.41
C ILE A 51 -1.66 -11.88 0.10
N ILE A 52 -1.54 -11.56 -1.19
CA ILE A 52 -1.32 -10.19 -1.67
C ILE A 52 -2.47 -9.82 -2.60
N GLU A 53 -2.87 -8.55 -2.58
CA GLU A 53 -3.90 -8.06 -3.50
C GLU A 53 -3.39 -8.09 -4.94
N GLY A 54 -4.24 -8.51 -5.87
CA GLY A 54 -3.88 -8.63 -7.29
C GLY A 54 -3.80 -7.29 -8.02
N ALA A 55 -3.33 -7.34 -9.27
CA ALA A 55 -3.16 -6.16 -10.11
C ALA A 55 -4.48 -5.45 -10.48
N ASP A 56 -5.63 -6.12 -10.37
CA ASP A 56 -6.96 -5.55 -10.61
C ASP A 56 -7.49 -4.70 -9.43
N SER A 57 -6.63 -4.41 -8.44
CA SER A 57 -6.96 -3.60 -7.28
C SER A 57 -7.35 -2.16 -7.65
N PRO A 58 -8.40 -1.58 -7.04
CA PRO A 58 -8.72 -0.16 -7.20
C PRO A 58 -7.79 0.78 -6.42
N TYR A 59 -6.83 0.27 -5.63
CA TYR A 59 -6.04 1.05 -4.67
C TYR A 59 -4.74 1.62 -5.22
N VAL A 60 -4.80 2.24 -6.41
CA VAL A 60 -3.65 2.98 -6.95
C VAL A 60 -3.35 4.22 -6.09
N ASN A 61 -2.08 4.43 -5.75
CA ASN A 61 -1.68 5.64 -5.04
C ASN A 61 -1.71 6.83 -6.01
N ILE A 62 -2.21 7.97 -5.54
CA ILE A 62 -2.43 9.16 -6.37
C ILE A 62 -1.70 10.39 -5.81
N LEU A 63 -1.29 11.28 -6.72
CA LEU A 63 -0.87 12.63 -6.34
C LEU A 63 -2.12 13.49 -6.18
N VAL A 64 -2.31 14.06 -5.00
CA VAL A 64 -3.45 14.95 -4.69
C VAL A 64 -2.94 16.37 -4.46
N THR A 65 -3.68 17.34 -4.97
CA THR A 65 -3.41 18.77 -4.78
C THR A 65 -4.67 19.47 -4.30
N ARG A 66 -4.55 20.75 -3.89
CA ARG A 66 -5.74 21.60 -3.76
C ARG A 66 -6.29 21.92 -5.15
N GLU A 67 -7.56 22.29 -5.20
CA GLU A 67 -8.20 22.60 -6.49
C GLU A 67 -7.56 23.81 -7.18
N ASP A 68 -7.18 24.83 -6.39
CA ASP A 68 -6.60 26.09 -6.87
C ASP A 68 -5.14 25.99 -7.32
N ASN A 69 -4.44 24.91 -6.97
CA ASN A 69 -3.00 24.76 -7.23
C ASN A 69 -2.65 23.62 -8.21
N LYS A 70 -3.65 22.85 -8.68
CA LYS A 70 -3.46 21.70 -9.58
C LYS A 70 -2.72 22.02 -10.89
N ASN A 71 -2.85 23.26 -11.37
CA ASN A 71 -2.24 23.72 -12.62
C ASN A 71 -0.93 24.49 -12.41
N SER A 72 -0.41 24.57 -11.18
CA SER A 72 0.85 25.28 -10.94
C SER A 72 2.03 24.58 -11.61
N ASP A 73 2.99 25.36 -12.10
CA ASP A 73 4.20 24.82 -12.74
C ASP A 73 4.94 23.81 -11.86
N ALA A 74 4.94 24.03 -10.53
CA ALA A 74 5.55 23.12 -9.57
C ALA A 74 4.86 21.75 -9.55
N VAL A 75 3.52 21.71 -9.52
CA VAL A 75 2.75 20.47 -9.57
C VAL A 75 2.97 19.74 -10.88
N GLN A 76 2.95 20.47 -12.00
CA GLN A 76 3.14 19.87 -13.33
C GLN A 76 4.55 19.27 -13.50
N LYS A 77 5.59 19.92 -12.93
CA LYS A 77 6.94 19.36 -12.86
C LYS A 77 6.99 18.11 -11.99
N LEU A 78 6.30 18.09 -10.85
CA LEU A 78 6.24 16.92 -9.97
C LEU A 78 5.56 15.73 -10.66
N VAL A 79 4.42 15.95 -11.33
CA VAL A 79 3.73 14.88 -12.08
C VAL A 79 4.68 14.25 -13.12
N LYS A 80 5.38 15.09 -13.90
CA LYS A 80 6.34 14.60 -14.90
C LYS A 80 7.49 13.81 -14.27
N ALA A 81 8.02 14.26 -13.13
CA ALA A 81 9.08 13.57 -12.43
C ALA A 81 8.61 12.22 -11.87
N LEU A 82 7.41 12.17 -11.27
CA LEU A 82 6.83 10.93 -10.75
C LEU A 82 6.52 9.93 -11.85
N HIS A 83 6.10 10.38 -13.03
CA HIS A 83 5.80 9.52 -14.19
C HIS A 83 6.99 9.24 -15.12
N SER A 84 8.21 9.56 -14.68
CA SER A 84 9.42 9.36 -15.48
C SER A 84 9.82 7.88 -15.58
N ASP A 85 10.55 7.52 -16.64
CA ASP A 85 11.10 6.18 -16.81
C ASP A 85 12.13 5.88 -15.70
N GLU A 86 12.84 6.90 -15.22
CA GLU A 86 13.76 6.79 -14.08
C GLU A 86 13.01 6.43 -12.79
N ALA A 87 11.87 7.07 -12.51
CA ALA A 87 11.04 6.73 -11.35
C ALA A 87 10.47 5.31 -11.46
N LYS A 88 9.99 4.93 -12.65
CA LYS A 88 9.50 3.57 -12.93
C LYS A 88 10.59 2.52 -12.71
N ALA A 89 11.78 2.75 -13.24
CA ALA A 89 12.93 1.88 -13.07
C ALA A 89 13.34 1.76 -11.60
N PHE A 90 13.39 2.89 -10.88
CA PHE A 90 13.68 2.91 -9.45
C PHE A 90 12.68 2.08 -8.65
N ILE A 91 11.37 2.22 -8.90
CA ILE A 91 10.35 1.46 -8.18
C ILE A 91 10.53 -0.05 -8.41
N ASN A 92 10.69 -0.46 -9.66
CA ASN A 92 10.89 -1.87 -10.01
C ASN A 92 12.15 -2.44 -9.38
N ASP A 93 13.25 -1.69 -9.42
CA ASP A 93 14.53 -2.14 -8.86
C ASP A 93 14.51 -2.17 -7.32
N LYS A 94 13.99 -1.12 -6.68
CA LYS A 94 14.03 -0.98 -5.22
C LYS A 94 13.09 -1.94 -4.52
N TYR A 95 11.85 -2.05 -5.03
CA TYR A 95 10.78 -2.75 -4.33
C TYR A 95 10.51 -4.16 -4.88
N LYS A 96 11.15 -4.53 -6.00
CA LYS A 96 11.14 -5.90 -6.54
C LYS A 96 9.73 -6.51 -6.62
N GLY A 97 8.75 -5.71 -7.04
CA GLY A 97 7.34 -6.12 -7.19
C GLY A 97 6.44 -5.86 -5.98
N ALA A 98 6.98 -5.48 -4.82
CA ALA A 98 6.14 -5.08 -3.67
C ALA A 98 5.41 -3.75 -3.91
N VAL A 99 5.97 -2.89 -4.77
CA VAL A 99 5.33 -1.68 -5.29
C VAL A 99 5.35 -1.77 -6.81
N VAL A 100 4.19 -1.54 -7.44
CA VAL A 100 3.99 -1.68 -8.88
C VAL A 100 3.66 -0.30 -9.48
N PRO A 101 4.43 0.20 -10.46
CA PRO A 101 4.10 1.43 -11.19
C PRO A 101 2.82 1.28 -12.02
N THR A 102 2.03 2.35 -12.14
CA THR A 102 0.74 2.37 -12.88
C THR A 102 0.75 3.30 -14.09
N PHE A 103 1.93 3.78 -14.48
CA PHE A 103 2.19 4.69 -15.60
C PHE A 103 3.35 4.14 -16.44
#